data_AF-A0A1H5SLM5-F1
#
_entry.id   AF-A0A1H5SLM5-F1
#
_cell.length_a   1.000
_cell.length_b   1.000
_cell.length_c   1.000
_cell.angle_alpha   90.00
_cell.angle_beta   90.00
_cell.angle_gamma   90.00
#
_symmetry.space_group_name_H-M   'P 1'
#
loop_
_entity.id
_entity.type
_entity.pdbx_description
1 polymer ?
#
loop_
_entity_poly.entity_id
_entity_poly.type
_entity_poly.pdbx_seq_one_letter_code
_entity_poly.pdbx_strand_id
1 'polypeptide(L)'
;MSYSDLGSKFRNPIIFADYSDPDVIRVGDTYYLTASSFNYTPGLPILISKDLVNWKLVNYALNNIKEKRFDIPRHSEGVWAPSIRYHEGVFYIFYGMPDEGYYVVKTKDPLGKWDEPICLLEGKGLIDCCPFWDEDGKAYIIHGYAKSRIGFKSILGIFEMSSDGTRALTEDHFIFNGNDPDHPAVTIEGPKVYKRDGYYHIWAPAGGVTDGYQVALRSKNIYGPYEIKEVMHTGNTVINGPHQGALVDTVNGDEWFIHFQDRGLYGRICHLQPVTWKDGWPIIGTNPDENGCGEPVYEYTKPNVSNDFNIEDTGLFASDDFENGKYNLAWQWLGNHYDSFYGQIPDKKNGIRLYALNTSSENEPVIWKSANVLTQKLIYPMFEMKIRMDASGLKIGDRAGVCMTGGQYMAAYVERVSDEKYVIKTIHSEGTDSDKKEVADKDFDFSKICYNNELAASDALKDITWTMTFSHSDSSLKSEDMYFQNVHNPLGDENPSLKIKLNFGASDNEKQGLDLGANYTPSDHTWVGAKIGIFAISNNIENSLPGYADFISANMEIL
;
A
#
# COMPACT_ATOMS: atom_id res chain seq x y z
N MET A 1 5.42 13.51 -15.14
CA MET A 1 4.00 13.91 -14.94
C MET A 1 3.18 12.66 -14.72
N SER A 2 2.37 12.64 -13.67
CA SER A 2 1.41 11.55 -13.47
C SER A 2 0.34 11.59 -14.58
N TYR A 3 -0.30 10.45 -14.83
CA TYR A 3 -1.43 10.39 -15.78
C TYR A 3 -2.62 11.26 -15.35
N SER A 4 -2.67 11.59 -14.06
CA SER A 4 -3.71 12.40 -13.42
C SER A 4 -3.52 13.90 -13.63
N ASP A 5 -2.34 14.35 -14.06
CA ASP A 5 -2.03 15.76 -14.30
C ASP A 5 -2.33 16.17 -15.76
N LEU A 6 -3.22 17.15 -15.92
CA LEU A 6 -3.67 17.69 -17.20
C LEU A 6 -3.17 19.13 -17.43
N GLY A 7 -2.11 19.54 -16.74
CA GLY A 7 -1.55 20.89 -16.81
C GLY A 7 -2.24 21.85 -15.84
N SER A 8 -3.24 22.61 -16.28
CA SER A 8 -4.01 23.51 -15.39
C SER A 8 -5.14 22.80 -14.64
N LYS A 9 -5.37 21.52 -14.96
CA LYS A 9 -6.40 20.66 -14.39
C LYS A 9 -5.81 19.35 -13.91
N PHE A 10 -6.57 18.60 -13.14
CA PHE A 10 -6.27 17.22 -12.80
C PHE A 10 -7.51 16.36 -12.99
N ARG A 11 -7.30 15.05 -13.04
CA ARG A 11 -8.36 14.03 -12.98
C ARG A 11 -8.08 13.02 -11.90
N ASN A 12 -9.13 12.55 -11.26
CA ASN A 12 -9.06 11.52 -10.23
C ASN A 12 -9.05 10.12 -10.84
N PRO A 13 -8.33 9.15 -10.24
CA PRO A 13 -7.55 9.27 -8.99
C PRO A 13 -6.22 10.02 -9.17
N ILE A 14 -5.77 10.72 -8.13
CA ILE A 14 -4.45 11.39 -8.11
C ILE A 14 -3.30 10.42 -7.81
N ILE A 15 -3.60 9.29 -7.16
CA ILE A 15 -2.64 8.21 -6.89
C ILE A 15 -3.31 6.87 -7.17
N PHE A 16 -2.90 6.18 -8.24
CA PHE A 16 -3.35 4.83 -8.55
C PHE A 16 -2.36 3.80 -7.98
N ALA A 17 -2.39 3.64 -6.66
CA ALA A 17 -1.67 2.60 -5.94
C ALA A 17 -2.32 2.44 -4.58
N ASP A 18 -2.13 1.28 -3.95
CA ASP A 18 -2.69 0.95 -2.63
C ASP A 18 -2.02 1.75 -1.48
N TYR A 19 -2.27 3.06 -1.44
CA TYR A 19 -1.96 3.94 -0.32
C TYR A 19 -3.22 4.13 0.52
N SER A 20 -3.61 3.00 1.12
CA SER A 20 -4.75 2.85 2.03
C SER A 20 -4.76 3.87 3.18
N ASP A 21 -5.94 4.38 3.53
CA ASP A 21 -6.16 5.25 4.69
C ASP A 21 -5.24 6.50 4.70
N PRO A 22 -5.21 7.30 3.62
CA PRO A 22 -4.27 8.41 3.50
C PRO A 22 -4.58 9.50 4.54
N ASP A 23 -3.55 9.99 5.21
CA ASP A 23 -3.63 11.22 6.00
C ASP A 23 -2.59 12.23 5.51
N VAL A 24 -2.99 13.49 5.41
CA VAL A 24 -2.23 14.55 4.74
C VAL A 24 -2.13 15.77 5.64
N ILE A 25 -0.93 16.36 5.68
CA ILE A 25 -0.69 17.67 6.29
C ILE A 25 0.12 18.57 5.37
N ARG A 26 0.09 19.87 5.64
CA ARG A 26 0.97 20.87 5.03
C ARG A 26 1.94 21.41 6.09
N VAL A 27 3.21 21.53 5.72
CA VAL A 27 4.22 22.27 6.51
C VAL A 27 4.93 23.24 5.58
N GLY A 28 4.68 24.54 5.77
CA GLY A 28 5.10 25.56 4.82
C GLY A 28 4.36 25.40 3.49
N ASP A 29 5.11 25.15 2.42
CA ASP A 29 4.62 24.95 1.05
C ASP A 29 4.70 23.48 0.60
N THR A 30 5.03 22.55 1.50
CA THR A 30 5.13 21.11 1.20
C THR A 30 3.99 20.34 1.86
N TYR A 31 3.39 19.44 1.09
CA TYR A 31 2.38 18.51 1.55
C TYR A 31 3.00 17.15 1.79
N TYR A 32 2.63 16.51 2.91
CA TYR A 32 3.12 15.21 3.32
C TYR A 32 1.94 14.26 3.47
N LEU A 33 2.03 13.08 2.89
CA LEU A 33 1.04 12.01 3.00
C LEU A 33 1.69 10.80 3.65
N THR A 34 0.96 10.17 4.57
CA THR A 34 1.24 8.82 5.06
C THR A 34 0.01 7.93 4.86
N ALA A 35 0.23 6.61 4.83
CA ALA A 35 -0.80 5.61 4.59
C ALA A 35 -0.55 4.36 5.43
N SER A 36 -1.55 3.49 5.55
CA SER A 36 -1.42 2.17 6.15
C SER A 36 -0.36 1.34 5.44
N SER A 37 0.34 0.49 6.20
CA SER A 37 1.30 -0.46 5.64
C SER A 37 1.05 -1.91 6.06
N PHE A 38 0.10 -2.14 6.98
CA PHE A 38 -0.22 -3.46 7.51
C PHE A 38 1.06 -4.16 8.00
N ASN A 39 1.34 -5.37 7.50
CA ASN A 39 2.51 -6.17 7.83
C ASN A 39 3.74 -5.88 6.96
N TYR A 40 3.62 -5.03 5.94
CA TYR A 40 4.71 -4.80 5.00
C TYR A 40 5.76 -3.89 5.61
N THR A 41 7.04 -4.24 5.40
CA THR A 41 8.17 -3.44 5.89
C THR A 41 9.13 -3.05 4.76
N PRO A 42 9.70 -1.83 4.76
CA PRO A 42 9.43 -0.75 5.69
C PRO A 42 7.98 -0.24 5.57
N GLY A 43 7.45 0.30 6.68
CA GLY A 43 6.06 0.71 6.88
C GLY A 43 5.90 2.22 7.06
N LEU A 44 4.66 2.70 7.07
CA LEU A 44 4.32 4.14 7.12
C LEU A 44 5.04 4.95 6.01
N PRO A 45 4.68 4.76 4.73
CA PRO A 45 5.30 5.48 3.63
C PRO A 45 5.12 6.99 3.79
N ILE A 46 6.13 7.77 3.43
CA ILE A 46 6.09 9.23 3.40
C ILE A 46 6.15 9.66 1.94
N LEU A 47 5.06 10.25 1.47
CA LEU A 47 5.01 10.88 0.15
C LEU A 47 4.99 12.39 0.32
N ILE A 48 5.62 13.09 -0.64
CA ILE A 48 5.56 14.55 -0.71
C ILE A 48 4.91 15.01 -2.00
N SER A 49 4.26 16.16 -1.91
CA SER A 49 3.75 16.92 -3.04
C SER A 49 3.95 18.42 -2.83
N LYS A 50 3.95 19.17 -3.93
CA LYS A 50 3.87 20.65 -3.94
C LYS A 50 2.54 21.15 -4.50
N ASP A 51 1.73 20.29 -5.12
CA ASP A 51 0.50 20.66 -5.82
C ASP A 51 -0.71 19.78 -5.49
N LEU A 52 -0.58 18.85 -4.52
CA LEU A 52 -1.55 17.82 -4.12
C LEU A 52 -1.93 16.81 -5.20
N VAL A 53 -1.41 16.94 -6.42
CA VAL A 53 -1.75 16.07 -7.57
C VAL A 53 -0.60 15.12 -7.89
N ASN A 54 0.63 15.65 -7.89
CA ASN A 54 1.83 14.88 -8.18
C ASN A 54 2.52 14.53 -6.87
N TRP A 55 2.64 13.23 -6.61
CA TRP A 55 3.21 12.70 -5.39
C TRP A 55 4.47 11.91 -5.67
N LYS A 56 5.43 11.99 -4.75
CA LYS A 56 6.67 11.20 -4.77
C LYS A 56 6.85 10.49 -3.45
N LEU A 57 7.04 9.18 -3.48
CA LEU A 57 7.50 8.42 -2.31
C LEU A 57 8.96 8.78 -2.02
N VAL A 58 9.22 9.25 -0.80
CA VAL A 58 10.55 9.77 -0.42
C VAL A 58 11.13 9.12 0.83
N ASN A 59 10.31 8.47 1.66
CA ASN A 59 10.79 7.81 2.87
C ASN A 59 9.77 6.81 3.42
N TYR A 60 10.14 6.10 4.48
CA TYR A 60 9.27 5.32 5.35
C TYR A 60 9.58 5.63 6.80
N ALA A 61 8.56 5.85 7.62
CA ALA A 61 8.75 6.19 9.03
C ALA A 61 9.01 4.97 9.94
N LEU A 62 8.72 3.76 9.46
CA LEU A 62 8.91 2.53 10.21
C LEU A 62 9.83 1.57 9.45
N ASN A 63 10.96 1.19 10.05
CA ASN A 63 11.85 0.20 9.41
C ASN A 63 11.28 -1.23 9.53
N ASN A 64 11.01 -1.68 10.75
CA ASN A 64 10.37 -2.97 11.04
C ASN A 64 9.28 -2.75 12.10
N ILE A 65 8.29 -3.64 12.13
CA ILE A 65 7.28 -3.66 13.19
C ILE A 65 7.93 -4.28 14.43
N LYS A 66 7.84 -3.57 15.57
CA LYS A 66 8.52 -3.91 16.81
C LYS A 66 8.22 -5.33 17.29
N GLU A 67 6.99 -5.79 17.09
CA GLU A 67 6.57 -7.09 17.60
C GLU A 67 7.12 -8.24 16.77
N LYS A 68 7.83 -9.16 17.44
CA LYS A 68 8.51 -10.29 16.81
C LYS A 68 7.59 -11.17 15.96
N ARG A 69 6.29 -11.18 16.24
CA ARG A 69 5.32 -11.99 15.46
C ARG A 69 5.24 -11.59 13.99
N PHE A 70 5.76 -10.42 13.61
CA PHE A 70 5.85 -9.91 12.24
C PHE A 70 7.13 -10.36 11.49
N ASP A 71 8.03 -11.13 12.13
CA ASP A 71 9.12 -11.85 11.44
C ASP A 71 8.59 -12.92 10.46
N ILE A 72 7.33 -13.32 10.65
CA ILE A 72 6.55 -14.11 9.71
C ILE A 72 5.42 -13.19 9.22
N PRO A 73 5.10 -13.13 7.91
CA PRO A 73 4.04 -12.31 7.37
C PRO A 73 2.71 -12.46 8.13
N ARG A 74 2.11 -11.32 8.51
CA ARG A 74 0.80 -11.23 9.20
C ARG A 74 -0.18 -10.45 8.34
N HIS A 75 -0.61 -11.06 7.25
CA HIS A 75 -1.41 -10.40 6.21
C HIS A 75 -2.58 -9.61 6.80
N SER A 76 -2.61 -8.32 6.49
CA SER A 76 -3.65 -7.34 6.93
C SER A 76 -3.68 -7.02 8.42
N GLU A 77 -2.72 -7.51 9.20
CA GLU A 77 -2.49 -7.09 10.59
C GLU A 77 -1.40 -6.02 10.65
N GLY A 78 -1.09 -5.53 11.85
CA GLY A 78 -0.03 -4.55 12.07
C GLY A 78 -0.53 -3.13 11.87
N VAL A 79 0.17 -2.34 11.03
CA VAL A 79 0.00 -0.89 10.93
C VAL A 79 -1.26 -0.51 10.15
N TRP A 80 -2.34 -0.21 10.86
CA TRP A 80 -3.61 0.30 10.31
C TRP A 80 -3.61 1.85 10.24
N ALA A 81 -4.76 2.44 9.89
CA ALA A 81 -4.91 3.84 9.49
C ALA A 81 -4.09 4.82 10.35
N PRO A 82 -3.09 5.48 9.77
CA PRO A 82 -2.26 6.44 10.49
C PRO A 82 -2.88 7.84 10.53
N SER A 83 -2.37 8.66 11.44
CA SER A 83 -2.54 10.10 11.43
C SER A 83 -1.20 10.82 11.56
N ILE A 84 -0.87 11.69 10.61
CA ILE A 84 0.34 12.51 10.61
C ILE A 84 0.04 13.91 11.10
N ARG A 85 0.83 14.46 12.01
CA ARG A 85 0.71 15.86 12.47
C ARG A 85 2.08 16.52 12.57
N TYR A 86 2.09 17.83 12.40
CA TYR A 86 3.25 18.66 12.71
C TYR A 86 2.91 19.57 13.87
N HIS A 87 3.66 19.45 14.97
CA HIS A 87 3.43 20.21 16.19
C HIS A 87 4.78 20.62 16.78
N GLU A 88 4.94 21.92 17.07
CA GLU A 88 6.15 22.49 17.69
C GLU A 88 7.49 22.06 17.05
N GLY A 89 7.54 22.02 15.71
CA GLY A 89 8.78 21.68 15.00
C GLY A 89 9.04 20.18 14.81
N VAL A 90 8.07 19.33 15.15
CA VAL A 90 8.19 17.87 15.11
C VAL A 90 7.05 17.26 14.31
N PHE A 91 7.38 16.32 13.44
CA PHE A 91 6.43 15.44 12.76
C PHE A 91 6.14 14.25 13.67
N TYR A 92 4.86 13.92 13.81
CA TYR A 92 4.36 12.75 14.52
C TYR A 92 3.51 11.92 13.58
N ILE A 93 3.63 10.60 13.65
CA ILE A 93 2.69 9.66 13.03
C ILE A 93 2.18 8.74 14.12
N PHE A 94 0.88 8.83 14.38
CA PHE A 94 0.15 7.93 15.27
C PHE A 94 -0.53 6.86 14.44
N TYR A 95 -0.55 5.63 14.92
CA TYR A 95 -1.19 4.53 14.20
C TYR A 95 -1.72 3.48 15.16
N GLY A 96 -2.78 2.80 14.74
CA GLY A 96 -3.35 1.66 15.45
C GLY A 96 -2.74 0.34 14.98
N MET A 97 -2.49 -0.55 15.92
CA MET A 97 -2.28 -1.96 15.68
C MET A 97 -3.41 -2.71 16.43
N PRO A 98 -4.43 -3.25 15.74
CA PRO A 98 -5.66 -3.72 16.39
C PRO A 98 -5.49 -4.79 17.47
N ASP A 99 -4.35 -5.48 17.49
CA ASP A 99 -4.03 -6.54 18.44
C ASP A 99 -3.09 -6.07 19.57
N GLU A 100 -2.39 -4.95 19.39
CA GLU A 100 -1.34 -4.44 20.28
C GLU A 100 -1.70 -3.10 20.94
N GLY A 101 -2.33 -2.18 20.21
CA GLY A 101 -2.74 -0.86 20.70
C GLY A 101 -2.26 0.29 19.82
N TYR A 102 -2.16 1.49 20.40
CA TYR A 102 -1.70 2.69 19.71
C TYR A 102 -0.21 2.91 19.85
N TYR A 103 0.40 3.31 18.74
CA TYR A 103 1.81 3.63 18.65
C TYR A 103 2.00 5.03 18.06
N VAL A 104 3.16 5.61 18.36
CA VAL A 104 3.63 6.86 17.77
C VAL A 104 5.08 6.73 17.34
N VAL A 105 5.40 7.26 16.16
CA VAL A 105 6.77 7.56 15.71
C VAL A 105 6.89 9.06 15.46
N LYS A 106 8.09 9.62 15.63
CA LYS A 106 8.31 11.06 15.44
C LYS A 106 9.69 11.38 14.87
N THR A 107 9.82 12.58 14.29
CA THR A 107 11.09 13.11 13.79
C THR A 107 11.03 14.63 13.63
N LYS A 108 12.19 15.28 13.55
CA LYS A 108 12.31 16.68 13.12
C LYS A 108 12.52 16.82 11.62
N ASP A 109 12.94 15.74 10.95
CA ASP A 109 13.20 15.70 9.51
C ASP A 109 12.46 14.50 8.90
N PRO A 110 11.32 14.72 8.20
CA PRO A 110 10.51 13.63 7.65
C PRO A 110 11.22 12.86 6.53
N LEU A 111 12.27 13.43 5.94
CA LEU A 111 13.10 12.79 4.91
C LEU A 111 14.29 12.01 5.52
N GLY A 112 14.57 12.25 6.81
CA GLY A 112 15.64 11.61 7.55
C GLY A 112 15.19 10.35 8.27
N LYS A 113 15.95 9.96 9.29
CA LYS A 113 15.60 8.83 10.15
C LYS A 113 14.47 9.24 11.12
N TRP A 114 13.52 8.33 11.31
CA TRP A 114 12.47 8.44 12.33
C TRP A 114 12.88 7.72 13.62
N ASP A 115 12.37 8.21 14.74
CA ASP A 115 12.57 7.60 16.05
C ASP A 115 11.90 6.22 16.13
N GLU A 116 12.40 5.35 17.01
CA GLU A 116 11.78 4.04 17.27
C GLU A 116 10.34 4.19 17.79
N PRO A 117 9.40 3.29 17.41
CA PRO A 117 8.02 3.37 17.85
C PRO A 117 7.85 3.31 19.37
N ILE A 118 7.00 4.20 19.88
CA ILE A 118 6.58 4.23 21.27
C ILE A 118 5.15 3.71 21.35
N CYS A 119 4.90 2.69 22.16
CA CYS A 119 3.54 2.28 22.49
C CYS A 119 2.93 3.33 23.43
N LEU A 120 1.91 4.03 22.95
CA LEU A 120 1.22 5.09 23.68
C LEU A 120 0.13 4.52 24.60
N LEU A 121 -0.57 3.49 24.13
CA LEU A 121 -1.63 2.79 24.86
C LEU A 121 -1.72 1.35 24.35
N GLU A 122 -1.47 0.38 25.22
CA GLU A 122 -1.70 -1.04 24.90
C GLU A 122 -3.18 -1.37 24.94
N GLY A 123 -3.67 -2.17 23.99
CA GLY A 123 -5.07 -2.58 23.96
C GLY A 123 -5.47 -3.28 22.67
N LYS A 124 -6.67 -3.86 22.67
CA LYS A 124 -7.25 -4.54 21.50
C LYS A 124 -8.39 -3.73 20.91
N GLY A 125 -8.56 -3.85 19.60
CA GLY A 125 -9.60 -3.19 18.84
C GLY A 125 -9.48 -1.67 18.75
N LEU A 126 -8.32 -1.14 19.14
CA LEU A 126 -7.95 0.27 19.06
C LEU A 126 -7.49 0.59 17.64
N ILE A 127 -8.25 1.42 16.91
CA ILE A 127 -7.98 1.76 15.51
C ILE A 127 -8.13 3.25 15.24
N ASP A 128 -7.51 3.71 14.16
CA ASP A 128 -7.76 5.01 13.55
C ASP A 128 -7.54 6.21 14.49
N CYS A 129 -6.48 6.17 15.31
CA CYS A 129 -6.19 7.25 16.24
C CYS A 129 -5.77 8.53 15.51
N CYS A 130 -6.37 9.64 15.91
CA CYS A 130 -6.03 10.98 15.48
C CYS A 130 -5.63 11.84 16.69
N PRO A 131 -4.36 12.27 16.76
CA PRO A 131 -3.91 13.21 17.78
C PRO A 131 -4.45 14.63 17.51
N PHE A 132 -4.72 15.34 18.60
CA PHE A 132 -5.16 16.73 18.57
C PHE A 132 -4.57 17.49 19.75
N TRP A 133 -3.77 18.52 19.48
CA TRP A 133 -3.27 19.45 20.49
C TRP A 133 -4.16 20.68 20.49
N ASP A 134 -4.68 21.04 21.66
CA ASP A 134 -5.60 22.14 21.81
C ASP A 134 -4.90 23.39 22.37
N GLU A 135 -5.53 24.54 22.15
CA GLU A 135 -5.07 25.85 22.59
C GLU A 135 -5.14 26.04 24.11
N ASP A 136 -5.86 25.16 24.82
CA ASP A 136 -5.91 25.13 26.29
C ASP A 136 -4.68 24.45 26.92
N GLY A 137 -3.76 23.94 26.10
CA GLY A 137 -2.55 23.25 26.52
C GLY A 137 -2.71 21.75 26.76
N LYS A 138 -3.92 21.20 26.55
CA LYS A 138 -4.17 19.76 26.58
C LYS A 138 -3.97 19.12 25.21
N ALA A 139 -3.78 17.81 25.22
CA ALA A 139 -3.66 17.01 24.02
C ALA A 139 -4.55 15.77 24.14
N TYR A 140 -5.12 15.34 23.02
CA TYR A 140 -6.14 14.31 22.96
C TYR A 140 -5.86 13.33 21.84
N ILE A 141 -6.36 12.11 21.98
CA ILE A 141 -6.53 11.14 20.91
C ILE A 141 -8.01 10.91 20.73
N ILE A 142 -8.50 11.09 19.50
CA ILE A 142 -9.84 10.68 19.08
C ILE A 142 -9.68 9.47 18.16
N HIS A 143 -10.50 8.44 18.31
CA HIS A 143 -10.28 7.17 17.62
C HIS A 143 -11.56 6.35 17.38
N GLY A 144 -11.43 5.27 16.60
CA GLY A 144 -12.48 4.29 16.35
C GLY A 144 -12.27 2.95 17.08
N TYR A 145 -13.17 1.99 16.82
CA TYR A 145 -13.13 0.65 17.42
C TYR A 145 -13.37 -0.48 16.40
N ALA A 146 -12.53 -1.51 16.43
CA ALA A 146 -12.65 -2.66 15.55
C ALA A 146 -13.55 -3.77 16.13
N LYS A 147 -14.73 -3.96 15.53
CA LYS A 147 -15.65 -5.06 15.87
C LYS A 147 -14.99 -6.43 15.82
N SER A 148 -14.06 -6.63 14.90
CA SER A 148 -13.31 -7.89 14.70
C SER A 148 -12.45 -8.30 15.90
N ARG A 149 -12.21 -7.39 16.86
CA ARG A 149 -11.39 -7.66 18.06
C ARG A 149 -12.16 -7.53 19.36
N ILE A 150 -13.05 -6.54 19.48
CA ILE A 150 -13.72 -6.22 20.74
C ILE A 150 -15.25 -6.32 20.69
N GLY A 151 -15.83 -6.73 19.55
CA GLY A 151 -17.24 -7.07 19.44
C GLY A 151 -18.19 -5.90 19.10
N PHE A 152 -17.70 -4.66 19.04
CA PHE A 152 -18.50 -3.49 18.64
C PHE A 152 -17.74 -2.56 17.67
N LYS A 153 -18.49 -1.74 16.92
CA LYS A 153 -18.00 -0.71 15.97
C LYS A 153 -19.00 0.47 15.89
N SER A 154 -18.71 1.43 15.04
CA SER A 154 -19.51 2.66 14.82
C SER A 154 -19.56 3.55 16.07
N ILE A 155 -18.49 3.60 16.85
CA ILE A 155 -18.36 4.45 18.04
C ILE A 155 -17.05 5.22 17.91
N LEU A 156 -17.04 6.48 18.34
CA LEU A 156 -15.82 7.28 18.46
C LEU A 156 -15.50 7.49 19.94
N GLY A 157 -14.23 7.28 20.30
CA GLY A 157 -13.67 7.44 21.63
C GLY A 157 -12.75 8.65 21.75
N ILE A 158 -12.45 9.05 22.98
CA ILE A 158 -11.47 10.09 23.31
C ILE A 158 -10.74 9.76 24.61
N PHE A 159 -9.44 10.07 24.67
CA PHE A 159 -8.68 10.16 25.91
C PHE A 159 -7.63 11.28 25.82
N GLU A 160 -7.19 11.81 26.97
CA GLU A 160 -6.10 12.79 27.02
C GLU A 160 -4.74 12.08 26.86
N MET A 161 -3.81 12.70 26.15
CA MET A 161 -2.43 12.26 26.00
C MET A 161 -1.45 13.29 26.56
N SER A 162 -0.22 12.87 26.85
CA SER A 162 0.86 13.80 27.21
C SER A 162 1.16 14.76 26.06
N SER A 163 1.62 15.97 26.39
CA SER A 163 1.89 17.02 25.38
C SER A 163 2.96 16.61 24.36
N ASP A 164 3.91 15.75 24.74
CA ASP A 164 4.90 15.15 23.85
C ASP A 164 4.36 13.99 23.00
N GLY A 165 3.07 13.65 23.17
CA GLY A 165 2.34 12.67 22.38
C GLY A 165 2.70 11.21 22.67
N THR A 166 3.36 10.90 23.79
CA THR A 166 3.92 9.54 24.00
C THR A 166 3.20 8.67 25.02
N ARG A 167 2.22 9.20 25.77
CA ARG A 167 1.51 8.45 26.82
C ARG A 167 0.05 8.85 26.91
N ALA A 168 -0.84 7.88 27.08
CA ALA A 168 -2.20 8.14 27.54
C ALA A 168 -2.19 8.64 29.01
N LEU A 169 -3.07 9.60 29.33
CA LEU A 169 -3.20 10.21 30.66
C LEU A 169 -4.52 9.90 31.35
N THR A 170 -5.57 9.60 30.59
CA THR A 170 -6.91 9.30 31.12
C THR A 170 -7.42 7.98 30.59
N GLU A 171 -8.52 7.51 31.19
CA GLU A 171 -9.33 6.45 30.60
C GLU A 171 -10.00 6.94 29.30
N ASP A 172 -10.45 5.98 28.50
CA ASP A 172 -11.16 6.18 27.25
C ASP A 172 -12.65 6.50 27.51
N HIS A 173 -13.20 7.44 26.76
CA HIS A 173 -14.57 7.93 26.87
C HIS A 173 -15.24 7.99 25.50
N PHE A 174 -16.44 7.43 25.38
CA PHE A 174 -17.22 7.53 24.14
C PHE A 174 -17.77 8.95 23.96
N ILE A 175 -17.61 9.50 22.77
CA ILE A 175 -18.08 10.85 22.39
C ILE A 175 -19.14 10.84 21.29
N PHE A 176 -19.25 9.74 20.53
CA PHE A 176 -20.25 9.60 19.48
C PHE A 176 -20.61 8.13 19.25
N ASN A 177 -21.91 7.84 19.04
CA ASN A 177 -22.42 6.51 18.74
C ASN A 177 -23.18 6.53 17.40
N GLY A 178 -22.53 6.13 16.32
CA GLY A 178 -23.13 6.04 14.99
C GLY A 178 -24.14 4.89 14.82
N ASN A 179 -24.37 4.07 15.85
CA ASN A 179 -25.47 3.11 15.86
C ASN A 179 -26.78 3.71 16.41
N ASP A 180 -26.77 4.97 16.86
CA ASP A 180 -27.97 5.67 17.31
C ASP A 180 -28.91 5.91 16.11
N PRO A 181 -30.17 5.44 16.14
CA PRO A 181 -31.10 5.64 15.05
C PRO A 181 -31.48 7.11 14.80
N ASP A 182 -31.29 8.00 15.79
CA ASP A 182 -31.56 9.44 15.61
C ASP A 182 -30.42 10.14 14.85
N HIS A 183 -29.21 9.57 14.87
CA HIS A 183 -28.01 10.13 14.24
C HIS A 183 -27.15 9.01 13.61
N PRO A 184 -27.69 8.25 12.63
CA PRO A 184 -27.03 7.05 12.14
C PRO A 184 -25.78 7.39 11.33
N ALA A 185 -24.68 6.74 11.69
CA ALA A 185 -23.43 6.72 10.94
C ALA A 185 -22.80 5.34 11.14
N VAL A 186 -23.47 4.31 10.64
CA VAL A 186 -23.05 2.91 10.83
C VAL A 186 -21.69 2.71 10.16
N THR A 187 -20.76 2.09 10.88
CA THR A 187 -19.34 1.97 10.49
C THR A 187 -18.62 3.32 10.48
N ILE A 188 -19.04 4.29 11.29
CA ILE A 188 -18.21 5.47 11.55
C ILE A 188 -16.88 5.05 12.18
N GLU A 189 -15.79 5.45 11.54
CA GLU A 189 -14.40 5.16 11.91
C GLU A 189 -13.49 6.25 11.33
N GLY A 190 -12.16 6.08 11.34
CA GLY A 190 -11.26 6.99 10.65
C GLY A 190 -11.30 8.48 11.06
N PRO A 191 -11.56 8.86 12.33
CA PRO A 191 -11.80 10.25 12.67
C PRO A 191 -10.56 11.12 12.43
N LYS A 192 -10.73 12.28 11.79
CA LYS A 192 -9.74 13.37 11.75
C LYS A 192 -10.29 14.60 12.44
N VAL A 193 -9.49 15.17 13.34
CA VAL A 193 -9.95 16.25 14.24
C VAL A 193 -9.34 17.58 13.84
N TYR A 194 -10.18 18.61 13.80
CA TYR A 194 -9.85 19.99 13.45
C TYR A 194 -10.54 20.95 14.42
N LYS A 195 -10.02 22.17 14.55
CA LYS A 195 -10.68 23.25 15.29
C LYS A 195 -10.88 24.45 14.36
N ARG A 196 -12.11 24.94 14.25
CA ARG A 196 -12.47 26.04 13.37
C ARG A 196 -13.64 26.83 13.94
N ASP A 197 -13.53 28.16 13.93
CA ASP A 197 -14.61 29.08 14.32
C ASP A 197 -15.24 28.78 15.70
N GLY A 198 -14.43 28.32 16.65
CA GLY A 198 -14.86 27.94 18.00
C GLY A 198 -15.53 26.57 18.12
N TYR A 199 -15.49 25.75 17.07
CA TYR A 199 -15.97 24.37 17.05
C TYR A 199 -14.81 23.38 16.90
N TYR A 200 -14.92 22.26 17.59
CA TYR A 200 -14.21 21.04 17.26
C TYR A 200 -14.97 20.33 16.15
N HIS A 201 -14.29 20.03 15.06
CA HIS A 201 -14.79 19.25 13.95
C HIS A 201 -14.15 17.86 13.96
N ILE A 202 -14.96 16.81 13.81
CA ILE A 202 -14.47 15.45 13.56
C ILE A 202 -14.99 15.01 12.20
N TRP A 203 -14.07 14.74 11.28
CA TRP A 203 -14.40 14.26 9.94
C TRP A 203 -14.15 12.76 9.93
N ALA A 204 -15.14 11.98 9.56
CA ALA A 204 -15.07 10.52 9.58
C ALA A 204 -15.88 9.95 8.40
N PRO A 205 -15.40 8.91 7.73
CA PRO A 205 -16.26 8.14 6.83
C PRO A 205 -17.29 7.32 7.62
N ALA A 206 -18.37 6.93 6.94
CA ALA A 206 -19.34 5.94 7.40
C ALA A 206 -19.89 5.17 6.18
N GLY A 207 -20.72 4.14 6.41
CA GLY A 207 -21.24 3.28 5.33
C GLY A 207 -20.34 2.09 4.98
N GLY A 208 -19.10 2.08 5.45
CA GLY A 208 -18.10 1.04 5.16
C GLY A 208 -17.35 1.31 3.86
N VAL A 209 -16.34 0.49 3.58
CA VAL A 209 -15.32 0.76 2.56
C VAL A 209 -15.84 0.86 1.12
N THR A 210 -16.78 0.00 0.71
CA THR A 210 -17.23 -0.09 -0.69
C THR A 210 -18.29 0.95 -1.06
N ASP A 211 -19.23 1.22 -0.15
CA ASP A 211 -20.39 2.12 -0.37
C ASP A 211 -20.32 3.37 0.53
N GLY A 212 -19.11 3.72 0.95
CA GLY A 212 -18.85 4.76 1.93
C GLY A 212 -19.34 6.16 1.54
N TYR A 213 -19.55 6.97 2.57
CA TYR A 213 -19.80 8.40 2.48
C TYR A 213 -19.01 9.12 3.59
N GLN A 214 -18.87 10.43 3.46
CA GLN A 214 -18.14 11.25 4.44
C GLN A 214 -19.14 12.02 5.31
N VAL A 215 -18.93 11.95 6.63
CA VAL A 215 -19.61 12.81 7.60
C VAL A 215 -18.65 13.82 8.22
N ALA A 216 -19.21 14.95 8.62
CA ALA A 216 -18.58 15.89 9.52
C ALA A 216 -19.43 15.98 10.79
N LEU A 217 -18.77 15.94 11.93
CA LEU A 217 -19.34 16.18 13.23
C LEU A 217 -18.82 17.53 13.73
N ARG A 218 -19.61 18.26 14.52
CA ARG A 218 -19.11 19.46 15.22
C ARG A 218 -19.68 19.64 16.62
N SER A 219 -18.87 20.18 17.52
CA SER A 219 -19.28 20.59 18.87
C SER A 219 -18.44 21.76 19.39
N LYS A 220 -18.97 22.54 20.33
CA LYS A 220 -18.19 23.54 21.07
C LYS A 220 -17.43 22.96 22.27
N ASN A 221 -17.68 21.69 22.58
CA ASN A 221 -17.01 20.94 23.63
C ASN A 221 -16.39 19.70 23.00
N ILE A 222 -15.10 19.45 23.23
CA ILE A 222 -14.39 18.30 22.64
C ILE A 222 -15.00 16.96 23.05
N TYR A 223 -15.66 16.90 24.21
CA TYR A 223 -16.41 15.73 24.70
C TYR A 223 -17.86 15.66 24.19
N GLY A 224 -18.28 16.57 23.30
CA GLY A 224 -19.62 16.62 22.75
C GLY A 224 -20.68 17.27 23.66
N PRO A 225 -21.97 17.06 23.36
CA PRO A 225 -22.48 16.23 22.26
C PRO A 225 -22.12 16.84 20.89
N TYR A 226 -22.01 15.99 19.88
CA TYR A 226 -21.70 16.38 18.51
C TYR A 226 -22.97 16.40 17.65
N GLU A 227 -23.16 17.49 16.89
CA GLU A 227 -24.04 17.51 15.73
C GLU A 227 -23.35 16.77 14.58
N ILE A 228 -24.10 16.11 13.70
CA ILE A 228 -23.57 15.37 12.54
C ILE A 228 -24.22 15.83 11.23
N LYS A 229 -23.44 15.77 10.14
CA LYS A 229 -23.91 16.03 8.79
C LYS A 229 -23.16 15.16 7.78
N GLU A 230 -23.87 14.60 6.80
CA GLU A 230 -23.25 14.04 5.59
C GLU A 230 -22.77 15.17 4.69
N VAL A 231 -21.50 15.12 4.27
CA VAL A 231 -20.82 16.22 3.56
C VAL A 231 -20.23 15.79 2.21
N MET A 232 -20.19 14.48 1.95
CA MET A 232 -19.88 13.91 0.64
C MET A 232 -20.50 12.52 0.49
N HIS A 233 -21.04 12.22 -0.69
CA HIS A 233 -21.44 10.86 -1.08
C HIS A 233 -21.08 10.57 -2.54
N THR A 234 -21.29 9.34 -3.00
CA THR A 234 -20.97 8.94 -4.38
C THR A 234 -21.74 9.76 -5.43
N GLY A 235 -23.03 10.03 -5.19
CA GLY A 235 -23.90 10.73 -6.14
C GLY A 235 -24.01 10.00 -7.49
N ASN A 236 -23.96 10.76 -8.59
CA ASN A 236 -23.97 10.23 -9.97
C ASN A 236 -22.58 10.04 -10.58
N THR A 237 -21.53 9.98 -9.75
CA THR A 237 -20.14 9.99 -10.21
C THR A 237 -19.60 8.58 -10.48
N VAL A 238 -18.49 8.49 -11.21
CA VAL A 238 -17.76 7.22 -11.41
C VAL A 238 -16.89 6.84 -10.21
N ILE A 239 -16.76 7.73 -9.22
CA ILE A 239 -15.98 7.53 -7.99
C ILE A 239 -16.97 7.13 -6.89
N ASN A 240 -17.10 5.83 -6.68
CA ASN A 240 -17.95 5.28 -5.62
C ASN A 240 -17.19 5.09 -4.32
N GLY A 241 -17.93 5.07 -3.21
CA GLY A 241 -17.43 4.75 -1.89
C GLY A 241 -16.28 5.64 -1.40
N PRO A 242 -16.41 6.99 -1.45
CA PRO A 242 -15.42 7.84 -0.81
C PRO A 242 -15.30 7.46 0.68
N HIS A 243 -14.09 7.20 1.13
CA HIS A 243 -13.81 6.78 2.49
C HIS A 243 -12.51 7.44 2.98
N GLN A 244 -12.34 7.51 4.30
CA GLN A 244 -11.12 7.87 5.06
C GLN A 244 -10.12 8.78 4.35
N GLY A 245 -9.93 9.98 4.90
CA GLY A 245 -9.13 11.00 4.26
C GLY A 245 -8.76 12.14 5.18
N ALA A 246 -8.16 13.18 4.62
CA ALA A 246 -7.69 14.35 5.34
C ALA A 246 -8.05 15.66 4.62
N LEU A 247 -8.52 16.64 5.41
CA LEU A 247 -8.59 18.04 5.03
C LEU A 247 -7.20 18.67 5.09
N VAL A 248 -6.83 19.39 4.04
CA VAL A 248 -5.59 20.17 3.97
C VAL A 248 -5.86 21.50 3.26
N ASP A 249 -5.27 22.58 3.77
CA ASP A 249 -5.30 23.88 3.12
C ASP A 249 -4.06 24.09 2.25
N THR A 250 -4.19 24.93 1.22
CA THR A 250 -3.05 25.38 0.42
C THR A 250 -2.40 26.61 1.03
N VAL A 251 -1.23 27.00 0.51
CA VAL A 251 -0.56 28.25 0.89
C VAL A 251 -1.42 29.51 0.67
N ASN A 252 -2.42 29.43 -0.21
CA ASN A 252 -3.36 30.52 -0.50
C ASN A 252 -4.68 30.41 0.28
N GLY A 253 -4.84 29.37 1.11
CA GLY A 253 -6.03 29.16 1.93
C GLY A 253 -7.16 28.37 1.26
N ASP A 254 -6.99 27.94 0.00
CA ASP A 254 -7.94 27.01 -0.63
C ASP A 254 -7.87 25.65 0.08
N GLU A 255 -9.01 25.05 0.39
CA GLU A 255 -9.10 23.79 1.13
C GLU A 255 -9.44 22.62 0.21
N TRP A 256 -8.81 21.48 0.49
CA TRP A 256 -8.93 20.25 -0.29
C TRP A 256 -9.05 19.05 0.64
N PHE A 257 -9.74 18.02 0.15
CA PHE A 257 -9.90 16.75 0.85
C PHE A 257 -9.32 15.62 0.01
N ILE A 258 -8.33 14.92 0.57
CA ILE A 258 -7.79 13.70 -0.03
C ILE A 258 -8.42 12.51 0.67
N HIS A 259 -8.93 11.54 -0.09
CA HIS A 259 -9.61 10.36 0.43
C HIS A 259 -9.29 9.15 -0.43
N PHE A 260 -9.57 7.93 0.06
CA PHE A 260 -9.41 6.74 -0.77
C PHE A 260 -10.74 6.27 -1.40
N GLN A 261 -10.61 5.42 -2.40
CA GLN A 261 -11.63 4.55 -2.98
C GLN A 261 -11.08 3.12 -3.00
N ASP A 262 -11.86 2.13 -2.59
CA ASP A 262 -11.52 0.72 -2.79
C ASP A 262 -11.68 0.32 -4.25
N ARG A 263 -10.67 -0.35 -4.81
CA ARG A 263 -10.59 -0.81 -6.20
C ARG A 263 -10.32 -2.31 -6.32
N GLY A 264 -10.73 -3.08 -5.32
CA GLY A 264 -10.59 -4.54 -5.30
C GLY A 264 -9.12 -4.92 -5.38
N LEU A 265 -8.73 -5.66 -6.42
CA LEU A 265 -7.34 -6.14 -6.60
C LEU A 265 -6.30 -5.02 -6.61
N TYR A 266 -6.64 -3.77 -6.95
CA TYR A 266 -5.69 -2.66 -6.92
C TYR A 266 -5.50 -2.06 -5.52
N GLY A 267 -6.28 -2.51 -4.54
CA GLY A 267 -6.33 -1.95 -3.19
C GLY A 267 -7.03 -0.59 -3.17
N ARG A 268 -6.59 0.29 -2.28
CA ARG A 268 -7.24 1.59 -2.04
C ARG A 268 -6.45 2.74 -2.67
N ILE A 269 -7.01 3.31 -3.73
CA ILE A 269 -6.42 4.41 -4.52
C ILE A 269 -6.87 5.77 -3.97
N CYS A 270 -6.11 6.85 -4.21
CA CYS A 270 -6.40 8.17 -3.64
C CYS A 270 -7.02 9.15 -4.64
N HIS A 271 -7.98 9.93 -4.15
CA HIS A 271 -8.71 10.98 -4.87
C HIS A 271 -8.55 12.32 -4.15
N LEU A 272 -8.69 13.41 -4.90
CA LEU A 272 -8.61 14.79 -4.43
C LEU A 272 -9.91 15.54 -4.73
N GLN A 273 -10.47 16.20 -3.72
CA GLN A 273 -11.75 16.90 -3.81
C GLN A 273 -11.61 18.35 -3.34
N PRO A 274 -12.20 19.34 -4.05
CA PRO A 274 -12.27 20.70 -3.53
C PRO A 274 -13.18 20.76 -2.29
N VAL A 275 -12.88 21.66 -1.36
CA VAL A 275 -13.71 21.89 -0.17
C VAL A 275 -14.15 23.35 -0.12
N THR A 276 -15.44 23.56 0.09
CA THR A 276 -16.00 24.88 0.41
C THR A 276 -16.80 24.81 1.70
N TRP A 277 -17.18 25.97 2.25
CA TRP A 277 -17.90 26.04 3.52
C TRP A 277 -19.17 26.86 3.43
N LYS A 278 -20.21 26.41 4.11
CA LYS A 278 -21.48 27.12 4.25
C LYS A 278 -22.04 26.90 5.65
N ASP A 279 -22.38 27.99 6.34
CA ASP A 279 -22.98 27.97 7.68
C ASP A 279 -22.19 27.13 8.71
N GLY A 280 -20.86 27.17 8.59
CA GLY A 280 -19.93 26.42 9.46
C GLY A 280 -19.90 24.91 9.20
N TRP A 281 -20.35 24.45 8.03
CA TRP A 281 -20.25 23.07 7.57
C TRP A 281 -19.44 22.99 6.27
N PRO A 282 -18.59 21.95 6.10
CA PRO A 282 -17.90 21.72 4.85
C PRO A 282 -18.85 21.14 3.81
N ILE A 283 -18.54 21.43 2.55
CA ILE A 283 -19.13 20.84 1.35
C ILE A 283 -17.93 20.31 0.56
N ILE A 284 -17.83 19.00 0.43
CA ILE A 284 -16.70 18.35 -0.25
C ILE A 284 -17.14 17.95 -1.66
N GLY A 285 -16.30 18.22 -2.66
CA GLY A 285 -16.61 17.95 -4.05
C GLY A 285 -17.47 19.06 -4.68
N THR A 286 -18.38 18.68 -5.58
CA THR A 286 -19.24 19.60 -6.35
C THR A 286 -20.70 19.16 -6.32
N ASN A 287 -21.58 19.89 -7.01
CA ASN A 287 -23.02 19.57 -7.11
C ASN A 287 -23.72 19.32 -5.76
N PRO A 288 -23.57 20.22 -4.76
CA PRO A 288 -24.19 19.99 -3.48
C PRO A 288 -25.70 19.84 -3.59
N ASP A 289 -26.25 18.84 -2.91
CA ASP A 289 -27.68 18.67 -2.75
C ASP A 289 -28.31 19.78 -1.88
N GLU A 290 -29.62 19.68 -1.61
CA GLU A 290 -30.34 20.66 -0.79
C GLU A 290 -29.82 20.74 0.67
N ASN A 291 -29.16 19.68 1.14
CA ASN A 291 -28.55 19.61 2.46
C ASN A 291 -27.10 20.09 2.44
N GLY A 292 -26.49 20.31 1.28
CA GLY A 292 -25.08 20.67 1.15
C GLY A 292 -24.12 19.48 1.23
N CYS A 293 -24.60 18.27 0.91
CA CYS A 293 -23.74 17.11 0.67
C CYS A 293 -23.27 17.14 -0.79
N GLY A 294 -21.95 17.10 -1.02
CA GLY A 294 -21.39 17.15 -2.38
C GLY A 294 -21.04 15.78 -2.98
N GLU A 295 -20.63 15.81 -4.24
CA GLU A 295 -20.24 14.65 -5.04
C GLU A 295 -18.76 14.75 -5.48
N PRO A 296 -17.99 13.65 -5.48
CA PRO A 296 -16.62 13.60 -5.98
C PRO A 296 -16.45 14.18 -7.39
N VAL A 297 -15.42 14.99 -7.59
CA VAL A 297 -15.04 15.47 -8.92
C VAL A 297 -14.25 14.41 -9.65
N TYR A 298 -14.63 14.17 -10.89
CA TYR A 298 -13.83 13.36 -11.81
C TYR A 298 -12.63 14.14 -12.37
N GLU A 299 -12.87 15.38 -12.79
CA GLU A 299 -11.88 16.32 -13.30
C GLU A 299 -12.14 17.69 -12.67
N TYR A 300 -11.09 18.42 -12.30
CA TYR A 300 -11.21 19.75 -11.74
C TYR A 300 -9.95 20.60 -11.99
N THR A 301 -10.04 21.90 -11.73
CA THR A 301 -8.88 22.81 -11.80
C THR A 301 -7.87 22.42 -10.72
N LYS A 302 -6.56 22.44 -11.02
CA LYS A 302 -5.55 22.13 -9.99
C LYS A 302 -5.59 23.13 -8.83
N PRO A 303 -5.17 22.69 -7.63
CA PRO A 303 -4.91 23.61 -6.53
C PRO A 303 -3.96 24.74 -6.95
N ASN A 304 -4.28 25.97 -6.55
CA ASN A 304 -3.43 27.12 -6.82
C ASN A 304 -2.26 27.15 -5.83
N VAL A 305 -1.15 26.52 -6.20
CA VAL A 305 0.05 26.36 -5.36
C VAL A 305 1.26 27.09 -5.95
N SER A 306 2.37 27.12 -5.20
CA SER A 306 3.64 27.66 -5.72
C SER A 306 4.14 26.87 -6.94
N ASN A 307 4.68 27.58 -7.94
CA ASN A 307 5.20 26.99 -9.18
C ASN A 307 6.68 26.57 -9.08
N ASP A 308 7.33 26.71 -7.92
CA ASP A 308 8.76 26.50 -7.75
C ASP A 308 9.13 25.02 -7.53
N PHE A 309 8.55 24.11 -8.31
CA PHE A 309 8.78 22.68 -8.16
C PHE A 309 8.92 21.95 -9.49
N ASN A 310 9.94 21.10 -9.57
CA ASN A 310 10.21 20.31 -10.77
C ASN A 310 9.28 19.09 -10.82
N ILE A 311 8.26 19.17 -11.67
CA ILE A 311 7.29 18.09 -11.87
C ILE A 311 7.92 16.83 -12.48
N GLU A 312 9.07 16.95 -13.15
CA GLU A 312 9.79 15.82 -13.73
C GLU A 312 10.35 14.88 -12.66
N ASP A 313 10.56 15.39 -11.44
CA ASP A 313 11.05 14.61 -10.29
C ASP A 313 9.92 13.95 -9.49
N THR A 314 8.68 13.96 -9.99
CA THR A 314 7.49 13.38 -9.32
C THR A 314 6.80 12.28 -10.10
N GLY A 315 6.05 11.48 -9.35
CA GLY A 315 5.41 10.26 -9.82
C GLY A 315 5.80 9.08 -8.95
N LEU A 316 5.02 8.02 -9.11
CA LEU A 316 5.41 6.70 -8.62
C LEU A 316 6.27 6.02 -9.69
N PHE A 317 7.25 5.24 -9.22
CA PHE A 317 8.16 4.49 -10.08
C PHE A 317 8.11 3.03 -9.64
N ALA A 318 8.16 2.11 -10.61
CA ALA A 318 8.14 0.66 -10.38
C ALA A 318 9.25 -0.09 -11.13
N SER A 319 10.21 0.66 -11.68
CA SER A 319 11.44 0.13 -12.28
C SER A 319 12.62 0.33 -11.33
N ASP A 320 13.57 -0.60 -11.35
CA ASP A 320 14.74 -0.62 -10.50
C ASP A 320 15.90 -1.40 -11.15
N ASP A 321 17.05 -0.75 -11.26
CA ASP A 321 18.32 -1.39 -11.66
C ASP A 321 19.08 -1.95 -10.44
N PHE A 322 18.52 -1.79 -9.24
CA PHE A 322 19.10 -2.21 -7.98
C PHE A 322 20.51 -1.65 -7.76
N GLU A 323 20.65 -0.32 -7.92
CA GLU A 323 21.94 0.34 -7.87
C GLU A 323 22.64 0.10 -6.51
N ASN A 324 23.90 -0.35 -6.55
CA ASN A 324 24.69 -0.70 -5.38
C ASN A 324 24.05 -1.78 -4.50
N GLY A 325 23.38 -2.77 -5.12
CA GLY A 325 22.90 -3.96 -4.41
C GLY A 325 21.72 -3.69 -3.49
N LYS A 326 21.00 -2.58 -3.73
CA LYS A 326 19.87 -2.12 -2.93
C LYS A 326 18.64 -1.98 -3.80
N TYR A 327 17.50 -2.33 -3.24
CA TYR A 327 16.20 -1.98 -3.81
C TYR A 327 15.84 -0.53 -3.50
N ASN A 328 15.12 0.11 -4.41
CA ASN A 328 14.59 1.45 -4.23
C ASN A 328 13.32 1.44 -3.36
N LEU A 329 12.77 2.63 -3.07
CA LEU A 329 11.64 2.79 -2.15
C LEU A 329 10.32 2.14 -2.63
N ALA A 330 10.17 1.76 -3.90
CA ALA A 330 8.95 1.12 -4.38
C ALA A 330 8.74 -0.27 -3.76
N TRP A 331 9.82 -0.89 -3.28
CA TRP A 331 9.83 -2.24 -2.76
C TRP A 331 9.59 -2.31 -1.25
N GLN A 332 8.78 -3.30 -0.84
CA GLN A 332 8.49 -3.67 0.53
C GLN A 332 8.53 -5.20 0.69
N TRP A 333 9.03 -5.66 1.82
CA TRP A 333 9.01 -7.06 2.25
C TRP A 333 7.64 -7.46 2.80
N LEU A 334 7.26 -8.73 2.65
CA LEU A 334 6.00 -9.28 3.20
C LEU A 334 5.94 -9.31 4.74
N GLY A 335 7.06 -9.11 5.43
CA GLY A 335 7.15 -9.06 6.89
C GLY A 335 8.37 -8.26 7.32
N ASN A 336 8.78 -8.37 8.58
CA ASN A 336 10.02 -7.76 9.05
C ASN A 336 11.22 -8.28 8.25
N HIS A 337 12.12 -7.37 7.89
CA HIS A 337 13.27 -7.65 7.04
C HIS A 337 14.60 -7.52 7.76
N TYR A 338 15.60 -8.21 7.23
CA TYR A 338 16.94 -8.30 7.79
C TYR A 338 17.98 -8.17 6.68
N ASP A 339 19.13 -7.56 6.99
CA ASP A 339 20.25 -7.41 6.05
C ASP A 339 20.77 -8.76 5.53
N SER A 340 20.49 -9.87 6.24
CA SER A 340 20.82 -11.22 5.80
C SER A 340 20.00 -11.70 4.60
N PHE A 341 18.93 -11.01 4.22
CA PHE A 341 18.05 -11.43 3.11
C PHE A 341 18.66 -11.14 1.74
N TYR A 342 19.52 -10.12 1.64
CA TYR A 342 20.03 -9.65 0.36
C TYR A 342 21.46 -9.10 0.45
N GLY A 343 22.06 -8.84 -0.70
CA GLY A 343 23.37 -8.19 -0.75
C GLY A 343 23.79 -7.75 -2.15
N GLN A 344 24.98 -7.16 -2.21
CA GLN A 344 25.63 -6.78 -3.46
C GLN A 344 26.09 -8.02 -4.24
N ILE A 345 25.88 -8.01 -5.55
CA ILE A 345 26.48 -9.00 -6.44
C ILE A 345 27.97 -8.67 -6.60
N PRO A 346 28.90 -9.62 -6.35
CA PRO A 346 30.33 -9.39 -6.51
C PRO A 346 30.68 -8.82 -7.90
N ASP A 347 31.56 -7.81 -7.91
CA ASP A 347 32.09 -7.18 -9.12
C ASP A 347 31.05 -6.51 -10.06
N LYS A 348 29.78 -6.35 -9.63
CA LYS A 348 28.75 -5.62 -10.36
C LYS A 348 28.32 -4.37 -9.60
N LYS A 349 28.08 -3.28 -10.33
CA LYS A 349 27.52 -2.03 -9.76
C LYS A 349 26.00 -2.13 -9.54
N ASN A 350 25.30 -2.80 -10.47
CA ASN A 350 23.85 -2.93 -10.48
C ASN A 350 23.44 -4.37 -10.20
N GLY A 351 22.18 -4.56 -9.81
CA GLY A 351 21.61 -5.84 -9.43
C GLY A 351 21.72 -6.12 -7.92
N ILE A 352 20.77 -6.90 -7.42
CA ILE A 352 20.65 -7.33 -6.02
C ILE A 352 20.71 -8.85 -5.94
N ARG A 353 21.51 -9.37 -5.00
CA ARG A 353 21.49 -10.79 -4.63
C ARG A 353 20.40 -11.01 -3.60
N LEU A 354 19.47 -11.93 -3.85
CA LEU A 354 18.59 -12.47 -2.81
C LEU A 354 19.11 -13.83 -2.36
N TYR A 355 19.30 -13.99 -1.06
CA TYR A 355 19.70 -15.27 -0.48
C TYR A 355 18.47 -16.18 -0.35
N ALA A 356 18.61 -17.43 -0.78
CA ALA A 356 17.57 -18.44 -0.64
C ALA A 356 17.49 -18.88 0.82
N LEU A 357 16.47 -18.36 1.53
CA LEU A 357 16.27 -18.58 2.96
C LEU A 357 14.90 -19.20 3.23
N ASN A 358 14.81 -19.98 4.31
CA ASN A 358 13.56 -20.45 4.88
C ASN A 358 13.22 -19.61 6.12
N THR A 359 12.50 -18.50 5.93
CA THR A 359 12.14 -17.64 7.07
C THR A 359 10.93 -18.16 7.85
N SER A 360 10.13 -19.08 7.27
CA SER A 360 8.96 -19.64 7.95
C SER A 360 9.32 -20.77 8.93
N SER A 361 10.50 -21.37 8.76
CA SER A 361 10.93 -22.59 9.46
C SER A 361 10.01 -23.80 9.22
N GLU A 362 9.22 -23.77 8.15
CA GLU A 362 8.36 -24.88 7.76
C GLU A 362 9.10 -25.85 6.82
N ASN A 363 8.73 -27.13 6.84
CA ASN A 363 9.32 -28.14 5.94
C ASN A 363 9.01 -27.85 4.46
N GLU A 364 7.85 -27.26 4.20
CA GLU A 364 7.38 -26.85 2.87
C GLU A 364 7.09 -25.34 2.90
N PRO A 365 8.13 -24.49 2.81
CA PRO A 365 7.96 -23.05 2.94
C PRO A 365 7.22 -22.47 1.74
N VAL A 366 6.07 -21.87 2.01
CA VAL A 366 5.25 -21.18 1.01
C VAL A 366 5.54 -19.68 0.99
N ILE A 367 5.31 -19.02 -0.15
CA ILE A 367 5.48 -17.55 -0.30
C ILE A 367 4.68 -16.80 0.77
N TRP A 368 3.46 -17.27 1.07
CA TRP A 368 2.57 -16.64 2.07
C TRP A 368 3.17 -16.47 3.46
N LYS A 369 4.14 -17.31 3.84
CA LYS A 369 4.78 -17.30 5.16
C LYS A 369 6.25 -16.89 5.09
N SER A 370 6.70 -16.43 3.94
CA SER A 370 8.10 -16.06 3.69
C SER A 370 8.27 -14.54 3.74
N ALA A 371 8.95 -14.04 4.79
CA ALA A 371 9.18 -12.60 4.97
C ALA A 371 10.17 -12.04 3.94
N ASN A 372 11.09 -12.87 3.46
CA ASN A 372 12.10 -12.55 2.44
C ASN A 372 11.54 -12.57 0.99
N VAL A 373 10.27 -12.19 0.82
CA VAL A 373 9.65 -11.95 -0.48
C VAL A 373 9.53 -10.44 -0.66
N LEU A 374 10.17 -9.91 -1.70
CA LEU A 374 10.23 -8.48 -1.97
C LEU A 374 9.17 -8.11 -3.02
N THR A 375 8.30 -7.16 -2.70
CA THR A 375 7.10 -6.84 -3.48
C THR A 375 6.95 -5.33 -3.71
N GLN A 376 6.28 -4.93 -4.77
CA GLN A 376 5.90 -3.53 -5.03
C GLN A 376 4.42 -3.42 -5.37
N LYS A 377 3.82 -2.29 -5.02
CA LYS A 377 2.41 -1.97 -5.34
C LYS A 377 2.22 -1.91 -6.86
N LEU A 378 1.01 -2.24 -7.33
CA LEU A 378 0.63 -1.96 -8.72
C LEU A 378 0.41 -0.45 -8.87
N ILE A 379 1.10 0.18 -9.82
CA ILE A 379 0.99 1.62 -10.09
C ILE A 379 0.30 1.92 -11.43
N TYR A 380 -0.03 0.87 -12.19
CA TYR A 380 -0.76 0.91 -13.45
C TYR A 380 -1.85 -0.17 -13.44
N PRO A 381 -3.05 0.11 -13.98
CA PRO A 381 -4.07 -0.91 -14.22
C PRO A 381 -3.58 -2.08 -15.09
N MET A 382 -2.90 -1.78 -16.19
CA MET A 382 -2.30 -2.77 -17.07
C MET A 382 -0.84 -2.42 -17.31
N PHE A 383 0.02 -3.43 -17.29
CA PHE A 383 1.46 -3.24 -17.37
C PHE A 383 2.18 -4.50 -17.86
N GLU A 384 3.41 -4.30 -18.31
CA GLU A 384 4.39 -5.35 -18.50
C GLU A 384 5.58 -5.11 -17.57
N MET A 385 5.97 -6.16 -16.85
CA MET A 385 7.14 -6.16 -15.95
C MET A 385 8.17 -7.16 -16.45
N LYS A 386 9.40 -6.68 -16.72
CA LYS A 386 10.54 -7.48 -17.14
C LYS A 386 11.57 -7.58 -16.03
N ILE A 387 11.79 -8.80 -15.53
CA ILE A 387 12.74 -9.08 -14.44
C ILE A 387 13.86 -9.95 -14.96
N ARG A 388 15.09 -9.42 -14.95
CA ARG A 388 16.30 -10.16 -15.33
C ARG A 388 16.92 -10.82 -14.10
N MET A 389 17.27 -12.09 -14.20
CA MET A 389 17.77 -12.88 -13.08
C MET A 389 18.88 -13.84 -13.54
N ASP A 390 19.87 -14.05 -12.67
CA ASP A 390 20.82 -15.15 -12.70
C ASP A 390 20.50 -16.12 -11.55
N ALA A 391 20.08 -17.33 -11.90
CA ALA A 391 19.71 -18.40 -10.96
C ALA A 391 20.78 -19.51 -10.84
N SER A 392 21.98 -19.28 -11.35
CA SER A 392 23.07 -20.27 -11.28
C SER A 392 23.58 -20.50 -9.84
N GLY A 393 23.29 -19.58 -8.92
CA GLY A 393 23.64 -19.66 -7.49
C GLY A 393 22.74 -20.54 -6.62
N LEU A 394 21.67 -21.11 -7.18
CA LEU A 394 20.73 -21.96 -6.44
C LEU A 394 21.39 -23.29 -6.01
N LYS A 395 21.11 -23.71 -4.77
CA LYS A 395 21.47 -25.05 -4.25
C LYS A 395 20.27 -25.99 -4.34
N ILE A 396 20.51 -27.28 -4.13
CA ILE A 396 19.45 -28.29 -4.14
C ILE A 396 18.39 -27.93 -3.08
N GLY A 397 17.13 -27.87 -3.50
CA GLY A 397 15.99 -27.45 -2.69
C GLY A 397 15.75 -25.95 -2.65
N ASP A 398 16.57 -25.15 -3.33
CA ASP A 398 16.34 -23.71 -3.49
C ASP A 398 15.48 -23.43 -4.72
N ARG A 399 14.67 -22.38 -4.62
CA ARG A 399 13.85 -21.83 -5.69
C ARG A 399 13.90 -20.31 -5.71
N ALA A 400 13.90 -19.73 -6.90
CA ALA A 400 13.84 -18.29 -7.08
C ALA A 400 13.08 -17.90 -8.34
N GLY A 401 12.37 -16.78 -8.27
CA GLY A 401 11.55 -16.32 -9.38
C GLY A 401 10.69 -15.12 -9.03
N VAL A 402 9.51 -15.08 -9.64
CA VAL A 402 8.59 -13.95 -9.62
C VAL A 402 7.21 -14.37 -9.11
N CYS A 403 6.49 -13.44 -8.50
CA CYS A 403 5.15 -13.69 -8.01
C CYS A 403 4.22 -12.48 -8.20
N MET A 404 2.93 -12.75 -8.17
CA MET A 404 1.91 -11.72 -7.98
C MET A 404 1.05 -12.13 -6.80
N THR A 405 1.09 -11.34 -5.73
CA THR A 405 0.36 -11.57 -4.49
C THR A 405 -0.99 -10.87 -4.50
N GLY A 406 -1.93 -11.38 -3.71
CA GLY A 406 -3.30 -10.91 -3.49
C GLY A 406 -3.91 -11.77 -2.39
N GLY A 407 -5.24 -11.95 -2.33
CA GLY A 407 -5.83 -12.88 -1.36
C GLY A 407 -5.46 -14.35 -1.61
N GLN A 408 -5.22 -14.65 -2.88
CA GLN A 408 -4.40 -15.76 -3.34
C GLN A 408 -3.20 -15.18 -4.09
N TYR A 409 -2.23 -16.01 -4.46
CA TYR A 409 -1.10 -15.60 -5.28
C TYR A 409 -0.80 -16.64 -6.35
N MET A 410 -0.08 -16.19 -7.37
CA MET A 410 0.59 -17.05 -8.35
C MET A 410 2.08 -16.75 -8.33
N ALA A 411 2.89 -17.78 -8.59
CA ALA A 411 4.32 -17.62 -8.77
C ALA A 411 4.86 -18.47 -9.92
N ALA A 412 5.94 -18.00 -10.51
CA ALA A 412 6.73 -18.74 -11.49
C ALA A 412 8.20 -18.70 -11.05
N TYR A 413 8.86 -19.85 -11.02
CA TYR A 413 10.22 -19.95 -10.48
C TYR A 413 11.05 -21.06 -11.12
N VAL A 414 12.36 -20.90 -11.04
CA VAL A 414 13.33 -21.97 -11.24
C VAL A 414 13.57 -22.64 -9.88
N GLU A 415 13.61 -23.96 -9.87
CA GLU A 415 14.00 -24.77 -8.70
C GLU A 415 15.13 -25.73 -9.08
N ARG A 416 16.13 -25.85 -8.20
CA ARG A 416 17.18 -26.87 -8.34
C ARG A 416 16.79 -28.11 -7.56
N VAL A 417 16.51 -29.19 -8.27
CA VAL A 417 15.98 -30.44 -7.69
C VAL A 417 17.10 -31.44 -7.39
N SER A 418 18.16 -31.45 -8.19
CA SER A 418 19.36 -32.26 -7.96
C SER A 418 20.59 -31.59 -8.60
N ASP A 419 21.73 -32.27 -8.62
CA ASP A 419 22.96 -31.74 -9.23
C ASP A 419 22.82 -31.44 -10.72
N GLU A 420 22.06 -32.25 -11.45
CA GLU A 420 21.91 -32.15 -12.91
C GLU A 420 20.52 -31.65 -13.34
N LYS A 421 19.60 -31.45 -12.39
CA LYS A 421 18.19 -31.17 -12.68
C LYS A 421 17.71 -29.84 -12.12
N TYR A 422 17.31 -28.97 -13.05
CA TYR A 422 16.51 -27.78 -12.78
C TYR A 422 15.13 -27.94 -13.39
N VAL A 423 14.14 -27.38 -12.72
CA VAL A 423 12.76 -27.31 -13.22
C VAL A 423 12.27 -25.87 -13.20
N ILE A 424 11.37 -25.54 -14.13
CA ILE A 424 10.58 -24.31 -14.06
C ILE A 424 9.17 -24.72 -13.67
N LYS A 425 8.62 -24.07 -12.64
CA LYS A 425 7.26 -24.32 -12.19
C LYS A 425 6.44 -23.06 -12.23
N THR A 426 5.16 -23.22 -12.52
CA THR A 426 4.12 -22.24 -12.16
C THR A 426 3.23 -22.85 -11.10
N ILE A 427 2.87 -22.05 -10.10
CA ILE A 427 1.99 -22.44 -9.01
C ILE A 427 0.92 -21.39 -8.79
N HIS A 428 -0.20 -21.79 -8.22
CA HIS A 428 -1.14 -20.88 -7.56
C HIS A 428 -1.34 -21.31 -6.11
N SER A 429 -1.83 -20.39 -5.28
CA SER A 429 -2.18 -20.70 -3.92
C SER A 429 -3.64 -21.07 -3.76
N GLU A 430 -3.90 -21.94 -2.78
CA GLU A 430 -5.24 -22.28 -2.31
C GLU A 430 -5.29 -22.19 -0.78
N GLY A 431 -6.50 -22.19 -0.23
CA GLY A 431 -6.73 -22.17 1.22
C GLY A 431 -6.89 -20.76 1.80
N THR A 432 -7.06 -20.71 3.12
CA THR A 432 -7.22 -19.50 3.92
C THR A 432 -5.87 -18.93 4.33
N ASP A 433 -5.85 -17.83 5.07
CA ASP A 433 -4.59 -17.25 5.58
C ASP A 433 -3.87 -18.17 6.58
N SER A 434 -4.61 -19.09 7.21
CA SER A 434 -4.11 -19.99 8.26
C SER A 434 -3.52 -21.30 7.72
N ASP A 435 -3.99 -21.75 6.55
CA ASP A 435 -3.66 -23.05 5.94
C ASP A 435 -3.25 -22.93 4.46
N LYS A 436 -2.75 -21.75 4.07
CA LYS A 436 -2.32 -21.47 2.70
C LYS A 436 -1.34 -22.52 2.18
N LYS A 437 -1.63 -23.05 1.00
CA LYS A 437 -0.81 -24.07 0.30
C LYS A 437 -0.56 -23.67 -1.15
N GLU A 438 0.50 -24.22 -1.75
CA GLU A 438 0.84 -24.02 -3.15
C GLU A 438 0.50 -25.27 -3.98
N VAL A 439 -0.16 -25.07 -5.12
CA VAL A 439 -0.53 -26.13 -6.07
C VAL A 439 0.19 -25.88 -7.39
N ALA A 440 0.86 -26.90 -7.92
CA ALA A 440 1.58 -26.80 -9.18
C ALA A 440 0.62 -26.86 -10.38
N ASP A 441 0.72 -25.85 -11.26
CA ASP A 441 -0.03 -25.76 -12.51
C ASP A 441 0.75 -26.38 -13.67
N LYS A 442 2.04 -26.05 -13.74
CA LYS A 442 2.99 -26.55 -14.76
C LYS A 442 4.31 -26.88 -14.10
N ASP A 443 4.95 -27.92 -14.63
CA ASP A 443 6.30 -28.36 -14.27
C ASP A 443 7.06 -28.70 -15.56
N PHE A 444 8.06 -27.89 -15.87
CA PHE A 444 8.90 -28.02 -17.05
C PHE A 444 10.29 -28.50 -16.64
N ASP A 445 10.75 -29.60 -17.24
CA ASP A 445 12.13 -30.05 -17.10
C ASP A 445 13.08 -29.11 -17.86
N PHE A 446 13.58 -28.09 -17.16
CA PHE A 446 14.41 -27.05 -17.75
C PHE A 446 15.74 -27.59 -18.25
N SER A 447 16.34 -28.54 -17.53
CA SER A 447 17.55 -29.23 -17.97
C SER A 447 17.33 -29.92 -19.32
N LYS A 448 16.21 -30.61 -19.50
CA LYS A 448 15.86 -31.25 -20.78
C LYS A 448 15.56 -30.25 -21.88
N ILE A 449 14.89 -29.14 -21.56
CA ILE A 449 14.63 -28.06 -22.52
C ILE A 449 15.94 -27.46 -23.01
N CYS A 450 16.89 -27.19 -22.11
CA CYS A 450 18.22 -26.69 -22.48
C CYS A 450 18.96 -27.69 -23.36
N TYR A 451 19.00 -28.97 -22.96
CA TYR A 451 19.64 -30.03 -23.74
C TYR A 451 19.10 -30.13 -25.17
N ASN A 452 17.77 -30.07 -25.34
CA ASN A 452 17.14 -30.12 -26.66
C ASN A 452 17.43 -28.89 -27.54
N ASN A 453 17.83 -27.77 -26.94
CA ASN A 453 18.23 -26.55 -27.63
C ASN A 453 19.76 -26.40 -27.71
N GLU A 454 20.52 -27.47 -27.43
CA GLU A 454 21.99 -27.47 -27.44
C GLU A 454 22.61 -26.45 -26.46
N LEU A 455 21.91 -26.16 -25.36
CA LEU A 455 22.35 -25.24 -24.30
C LEU A 455 22.74 -26.01 -23.03
N ALA A 456 23.81 -25.57 -22.37
CA ALA A 456 24.09 -26.00 -21.00
C ALA A 456 23.15 -25.28 -20.03
N ALA A 457 22.41 -26.03 -19.21
CA ALA A 457 21.47 -25.45 -18.24
C ALA A 457 22.14 -24.45 -17.30
N SER A 458 23.38 -24.72 -16.86
CA SER A 458 24.16 -23.82 -16.02
C SER A 458 24.48 -22.47 -16.65
N ASP A 459 24.56 -22.41 -17.99
CA ASP A 459 24.79 -21.16 -18.71
C ASP A 459 23.48 -20.44 -19.02
N ALA A 460 22.43 -21.20 -19.40
CA ALA A 460 21.10 -20.65 -19.64
C ALA A 460 20.49 -19.98 -18.40
N LEU A 461 20.87 -20.41 -17.18
CA LEU A 461 20.41 -19.81 -15.92
C LEU A 461 21.03 -18.44 -15.62
N LYS A 462 22.14 -18.06 -16.27
CA LYS A 462 22.88 -16.82 -15.94
C LYS A 462 22.23 -15.55 -16.46
N ASP A 463 21.33 -15.67 -17.44
CA ASP A 463 20.57 -14.54 -17.98
C ASP A 463 19.18 -15.00 -18.40
N ILE A 464 18.31 -15.14 -17.41
CA ILE A 464 16.88 -15.36 -17.65
C ILE A 464 16.09 -14.08 -17.48
N THR A 465 15.06 -13.91 -18.29
CA THR A 465 14.15 -12.76 -18.22
C THR A 465 12.72 -13.25 -18.05
N TRP A 466 12.13 -12.98 -16.90
CA TRP A 466 10.70 -13.12 -16.69
C TRP A 466 9.99 -11.93 -17.31
N THR A 467 9.03 -12.17 -18.20
CA THR A 467 8.12 -11.16 -18.72
C THR A 467 6.73 -11.43 -18.16
N MET A 468 6.28 -10.55 -17.28
CA MET A 468 4.99 -10.61 -16.60
C MET A 468 4.07 -9.56 -17.22
N THR A 469 3.13 -9.99 -18.04
CA THR A 469 2.17 -9.12 -18.73
C THR A 469 0.83 -9.21 -18.03
N PHE A 470 0.37 -8.11 -17.43
CA PHE A 470 -0.94 -7.99 -16.79
C PHE A 470 -1.85 -7.14 -17.68
N SER A 471 -2.77 -7.80 -18.39
CA SER A 471 -3.56 -7.15 -19.44
C SER A 471 -4.99 -7.70 -19.51
N HIS A 472 -5.90 -6.93 -20.12
CA HIS A 472 -7.23 -7.41 -20.47
C HIS A 472 -7.16 -8.42 -21.63
N SER A 473 -8.22 -9.22 -21.78
CA SER A 473 -8.42 -10.11 -22.93
C SER A 473 -8.75 -9.36 -24.24
N ASP A 474 -9.16 -8.09 -24.12
CA ASP A 474 -9.47 -7.20 -25.23
C ASP A 474 -8.23 -6.34 -25.47
N SER A 475 -7.51 -6.64 -26.54
CA SER A 475 -6.27 -5.95 -26.92
C SER A 475 -6.48 -4.50 -27.38
N SER A 476 -7.74 -4.05 -27.55
CA SER A 476 -8.03 -2.66 -27.91
C SER A 476 -8.07 -1.73 -26.71
N LEU A 477 -8.30 -2.26 -25.51
CA LEU A 477 -8.27 -1.49 -24.27
C LEU A 477 -6.84 -1.14 -23.91
N LYS A 478 -6.64 0.10 -23.47
CA LYS A 478 -5.38 0.58 -22.92
C LYS A 478 -5.50 0.76 -21.41
N SER A 479 -4.36 0.79 -20.72
CA SER A 479 -4.36 0.96 -19.26
C SER A 479 -5.12 2.21 -18.83
N GLU A 480 -5.07 3.27 -19.64
CA GLU A 480 -5.79 4.53 -19.49
C GLU A 480 -7.31 4.36 -19.35
N ASP A 481 -7.90 3.40 -20.04
CA ASP A 481 -9.34 3.15 -20.04
C ASP A 481 -9.81 2.53 -18.72
N MET A 482 -8.88 1.94 -17.95
CA MET A 482 -9.17 1.27 -16.68
C MET A 482 -8.98 2.16 -15.44
N TYR A 483 -8.13 3.18 -15.52
CA TYR A 483 -7.90 4.14 -14.42
C TYR A 483 -9.21 4.74 -13.89
N PHE A 484 -10.20 4.90 -14.75
CA PHE A 484 -11.41 5.69 -14.50
C PHE A 484 -12.69 4.87 -14.44
N GLN A 485 -12.58 3.54 -14.45
CA GLN A 485 -13.74 2.67 -14.32
C GLN A 485 -14.29 2.68 -12.90
N ASN A 486 -15.59 2.46 -12.76
CA ASN A 486 -16.22 2.23 -11.47
C ASN A 486 -16.11 0.73 -11.14
N VAL A 487 -15.88 0.39 -9.86
CA VAL A 487 -15.84 -1.01 -9.37
C VAL A 487 -17.10 -1.79 -9.72
N HIS A 488 -18.25 -1.11 -9.80
CA HIS A 488 -19.54 -1.72 -10.11
C HIS A 488 -19.89 -1.79 -11.61
N ASN A 489 -19.05 -1.25 -12.49
CA ASN A 489 -19.29 -1.28 -13.94
C ASN A 489 -17.96 -1.44 -14.70
N PRO A 490 -17.37 -2.66 -14.68
CA PRO A 490 -16.14 -2.94 -15.41
C PRO A 490 -16.36 -2.83 -16.92
N LEU A 491 -15.34 -2.42 -17.69
CA LEU A 491 -15.37 -2.55 -19.14
C LEU A 491 -15.29 -4.06 -19.49
N GLY A 492 -16.44 -4.71 -19.64
CA GLY A 492 -16.54 -6.15 -19.86
C GLY A 492 -16.59 -6.94 -18.55
N ASP A 493 -17.01 -8.21 -18.61
CA ASP A 493 -17.15 -9.08 -17.43
C ASP A 493 -15.79 -9.61 -16.88
N GLU A 494 -14.65 -9.19 -17.45
CA GLU A 494 -13.33 -9.78 -17.15
C GLU A 494 -12.35 -8.74 -16.60
N ASN A 495 -11.78 -9.01 -15.43
CA ASN A 495 -10.61 -8.26 -14.93
C ASN A 495 -9.35 -8.64 -15.74
N PRO A 496 -8.31 -7.77 -15.77
CA PRO A 496 -7.03 -8.14 -16.35
C PRO A 496 -6.45 -9.41 -15.71
N SER A 497 -5.69 -10.14 -16.49
CA SER A 497 -5.02 -11.35 -16.04
C SER A 497 -3.52 -11.32 -16.34
N LEU A 498 -2.77 -11.95 -15.45
CA LEU A 498 -1.34 -12.12 -15.52
C LEU A 498 -0.99 -13.29 -16.44
N LYS A 499 -0.10 -13.02 -17.38
CA LYS A 499 0.58 -14.00 -18.22
C LYS A 499 2.08 -13.91 -17.95
N ILE A 500 2.76 -15.04 -17.96
CA ILE A 500 4.20 -15.11 -17.67
C ILE A 500 4.91 -15.87 -18.79
N LYS A 501 5.94 -15.24 -19.34
CA LYS A 501 6.88 -15.85 -20.28
C LYS A 501 8.28 -15.81 -19.69
N LEU A 502 9.05 -16.88 -19.91
CA LEU A 502 10.46 -16.93 -19.57
C LEU A 502 11.29 -16.89 -20.85
N ASN A 503 12.24 -15.97 -20.93
CA ASN A 503 13.28 -15.98 -21.96
C ASN A 503 14.61 -16.40 -21.35
N PHE A 504 15.35 -17.30 -22.01
CA PHE A 504 16.64 -17.82 -21.53
C PHE A 504 17.57 -18.13 -22.72
N GLY A 505 18.88 -18.02 -22.54
CA GLY A 505 19.85 -18.31 -23.60
C GLY A 505 21.25 -17.79 -23.26
N ALA A 506 22.25 -18.13 -24.08
CA ALA A 506 23.64 -17.72 -23.86
C ALA A 506 23.93 -16.27 -24.30
N SER A 507 23.10 -15.71 -25.19
CA SER A 507 23.20 -14.34 -25.70
C SER A 507 21.82 -13.83 -26.16
N ASP A 508 21.65 -12.51 -26.28
CA ASP A 508 20.37 -11.89 -26.69
C ASP A 508 19.84 -12.41 -28.04
N ASN A 509 20.73 -12.81 -28.96
CA ASN A 509 20.37 -13.34 -30.27
C ASN A 509 20.00 -14.83 -30.27
N GLU A 510 20.22 -15.52 -29.15
CA GLU A 510 20.01 -16.97 -28.98
C GLU A 510 18.95 -17.27 -27.91
N LYS A 511 18.22 -16.24 -27.44
CA LYS A 511 17.18 -16.39 -26.42
C LYS A 511 16.02 -17.23 -26.94
N GLN A 512 15.74 -18.31 -26.20
CA GLN A 512 14.56 -19.15 -26.33
C GLN A 512 13.45 -18.58 -25.45
N GLY A 513 12.22 -18.55 -25.98
CA GLY A 513 11.03 -18.14 -25.23
C GLY A 513 10.20 -19.36 -24.81
N LEU A 514 9.82 -19.41 -23.54
CA LEU A 514 8.92 -20.41 -22.98
C LEU A 514 7.69 -19.72 -22.40
N ASP A 515 6.53 -20.00 -22.99
CA ASP A 515 5.24 -19.63 -22.41
C ASP A 515 4.93 -20.57 -21.25
N LEU A 516 4.71 -20.01 -20.07
CA LEU A 516 4.48 -20.79 -18.86
C LEU A 516 3.01 -21.13 -18.65
N GLY A 517 2.12 -20.70 -19.55
CA GLY A 517 0.68 -20.99 -19.48
C GLY A 517 -0.02 -20.34 -18.29
N ALA A 518 0.58 -19.32 -17.68
CA ALA A 518 -0.03 -18.54 -16.62
C ALA A 518 -1.21 -17.72 -17.17
N ASN A 519 -2.36 -17.81 -16.52
CA ASN A 519 -3.52 -16.97 -16.75
C ASN A 519 -4.19 -16.74 -15.40
N TYR A 520 -3.80 -15.66 -14.71
CA TYR A 520 -4.13 -15.47 -13.30
C TYR A 520 -4.62 -14.05 -13.01
N THR A 521 -5.82 -13.92 -12.45
CA THR A 521 -6.30 -12.65 -11.90
C THR A 521 -6.21 -12.74 -10.37
N PRO A 522 -5.48 -11.82 -9.71
CA PRO A 522 -5.43 -11.79 -8.25
C PRO A 522 -6.83 -11.67 -7.67
N SER A 523 -7.11 -12.47 -6.64
CA SER A 523 -8.31 -12.26 -5.85
C SER A 523 -8.11 -11.08 -4.91
N ASP A 524 -9.18 -10.38 -4.59
CA ASP A 524 -9.19 -9.39 -3.52
C ASP A 524 -8.74 -10.04 -2.20
N HIS A 525 -8.01 -9.28 -1.39
CA HIS A 525 -7.68 -9.64 -0.02
C HIS A 525 -8.39 -8.70 0.95
N THR A 526 -8.41 -9.04 2.22
CA THR A 526 -8.84 -8.13 3.27
C THR A 526 -7.90 -6.91 3.30
N TRP A 527 -8.31 -5.78 2.74
CA TRP A 527 -7.76 -4.43 2.92
C TRP A 527 -6.49 -4.09 2.14
N VAL A 528 -5.79 -5.09 1.60
CA VAL A 528 -4.51 -4.93 0.89
C VAL A 528 -4.68 -5.30 -0.57
N GLY A 529 -4.23 -4.41 -1.45
CA GLY A 529 -4.19 -4.65 -2.89
C GLY A 529 -3.12 -5.65 -3.30
N ALA A 530 -3.26 -6.16 -4.52
CA ALA A 530 -2.29 -7.02 -5.15
C ALA A 530 -0.93 -6.33 -5.31
N LYS A 531 0.13 -7.13 -5.35
CA LYS A 531 1.52 -6.67 -5.53
C LYS A 531 2.26 -7.61 -6.46
N ILE A 532 3.27 -7.10 -7.14
CA ILE A 532 4.19 -7.90 -7.95
C ILE A 532 5.51 -8.03 -7.20
N GLY A 533 6.19 -9.18 -7.29
CA GLY A 533 7.35 -9.44 -6.45
C GLY A 533 8.38 -10.40 -7.03
N ILE A 534 9.53 -10.43 -6.35
CA ILE A 534 10.65 -11.33 -6.56
C ILE A 534 10.98 -12.06 -5.26
N PHE A 535 11.52 -13.27 -5.36
CA PHE A 535 11.88 -14.06 -4.18
C PHE A 535 12.99 -15.07 -4.45
N ALA A 536 13.66 -15.48 -3.36
CA ALA A 536 14.50 -16.67 -3.29
C ALA A 536 14.22 -17.40 -1.98
N ILE A 537 13.74 -18.64 -2.04
CA ILE A 537 13.32 -19.45 -0.88
C ILE A 537 14.06 -20.78 -0.92
N SER A 538 14.49 -21.27 0.25
CA SER A 538 15.08 -22.59 0.40
C SER A 538 14.12 -23.51 1.15
N ASN A 539 14.04 -24.79 0.74
CA ASN A 539 13.38 -25.81 1.55
C ASN A 539 14.26 -26.27 2.74
N ASN A 540 15.52 -25.85 2.80
CA ASN A 540 16.43 -26.22 3.88
C ASN A 540 16.22 -25.30 5.11
N ILE A 541 15.93 -25.89 6.27
CA ILE A 541 15.68 -25.18 7.54
C ILE A 541 16.98 -24.64 8.15
N GLU A 542 18.08 -25.37 8.03
CA GLU A 542 19.39 -24.97 8.53
C GLU A 542 20.30 -24.64 7.34
N ASN A 543 20.68 -23.36 7.18
CA ASN A 543 21.58 -22.98 6.10
C ASN A 543 22.62 -21.94 6.54
N SER A 544 23.78 -22.42 7.00
CA SER A 544 24.92 -21.56 7.35
C SER A 544 25.56 -20.88 6.13
N LEU A 545 25.29 -21.39 4.92
CA LEU A 545 25.70 -20.82 3.64
C LEU A 545 24.53 -20.94 2.66
N PRO A 546 23.60 -19.98 2.61
CA PRO A 546 22.46 -20.05 1.69
C PRO A 546 22.90 -20.06 0.23
N GLY A 547 22.11 -20.71 -0.63
CA GLY A 547 22.17 -20.43 -2.06
C GLY A 547 21.59 -19.05 -2.36
N TYR A 548 21.55 -18.66 -3.62
CA TYR A 548 21.10 -17.32 -4.00
C TYR A 548 20.62 -17.24 -5.44
N ALA A 549 19.90 -16.16 -5.74
CA ALA A 549 19.64 -15.69 -7.09
C ALA A 549 19.97 -14.19 -7.19
N ASP A 550 20.56 -13.80 -8.31
CA ASP A 550 21.00 -12.43 -8.57
C ASP A 550 19.99 -11.77 -9.52
N PHE A 551 19.19 -10.83 -9.02
CA PHE A 551 18.23 -10.06 -9.80
C PHE A 551 18.93 -8.82 -10.35
N ILE A 552 19.04 -8.72 -11.68
CA ILE A 552 19.86 -7.71 -12.35
C ILE A 552 19.09 -6.40 -12.55
N SER A 553 17.82 -6.50 -12.90
CA SER A 553 16.95 -5.34 -13.14
C SER A 553 15.48 -5.76 -13.11
N ALA A 554 14.62 -4.82 -12.79
CA ALA A 554 13.19 -4.90 -12.78
C ALA A 554 12.64 -3.69 -13.55
N ASN A 555 11.97 -3.89 -14.69
CA ASN A 555 11.49 -2.78 -15.52
C ASN A 555 10.00 -2.92 -15.78
N MET A 556 9.22 -1.94 -15.32
CA MET A 556 7.78 -1.88 -15.54
C MET A 556 7.45 -0.83 -16.60
N GLU A 557 6.62 -1.21 -17.57
CA GLU A 557 6.07 -0.36 -18.62
C GLU A 557 4.55 -0.45 -18.60
N ILE A 558 3.87 0.68 -18.82
CA ILE A 558 2.41 0.73 -18.97
C ILE A 558 1.99 0.13 -20.32
N LEU A 559 0.82 -0.53 -20.37
CA LEU A 559 0.26 -1.16 -21.58
C LEU A 559 -0.84 -0.34 -22.26
#